data_AF-A0A166D6W9-F1
#
_entry.id   AF-A0A166D6W9-F1
#
_cell.length_a   1.000
_cell.length_b   1.000
_cell.length_c   1.000
_cell.angle_alpha   90.00
_cell.angle_beta   90.00
_cell.angle_gamma   90.00
#
_symmetry.space_group_name_H-M   'P 1'
#
loop_
_entity.id
_entity.type
_entity.pdbx_description
1 polymer ?
#
loop_
_entity_poly.entity_id
_entity_poly.type
_entity_poly.pdbx_seq_one_letter_code
_entity_poly.pdbx_strand_id
1 'polypeptide(L)'
;MAYIYWFASHSWGLYQTTAKRLLDSLLARRSRVSTPSHAHTVRIHNIVSRHIPDDNDFLAPYRTTFLWECTGRHVPDESFEHMVKGLLTLYWHIHRCFKENIQIDASLFTLISLLSEGMFRKEVERPGGVTAQSLTSGYYVNVLGLFSRLATIDGPSKLPAQLCLANTRWSFLKLYLNTPRRSLTAAPLYEEQVHGYFDNTFNGQFTLNGRHPSALLVLLVLGHYSLALNSWLCRAESVLVPLHADVCCTSWQHALAPENVAHLAACNALTMVSQVLNALSTNDERDSALLRNAPNSILVDIDKTFPMPGCGRRVPSPEFVSILRASGLEEWLEPDSDYSTEPRDGPFYKYRYYLYVNDCVSILRTLALSVDMTALHLPSLGQLAVLPAHDIGAIGNPYYMASQISPTSSSLTEWSTPDDLGKKGQDEIATVDDATSLSAVVIDDHRDISRARGRHTF
;
A
#
# COMPACT_ATOMS: atom_id res chain seq x y z
N MET A 1 18.95 -23.39 -20.67
CA MET A 1 18.58 -24.29 -19.56
C MET A 1 19.74 -24.57 -18.60
N ALA A 2 20.93 -25.03 -19.07
CA ALA A 2 22.07 -25.35 -18.19
C ALA A 2 22.58 -24.17 -17.32
N TYR A 3 22.53 -22.93 -17.85
CA TYR A 3 22.95 -21.73 -17.11
C TYR A 3 22.01 -21.36 -15.95
N ILE A 4 20.70 -21.55 -16.13
CA ILE A 4 19.69 -21.28 -15.09
C ILE A 4 19.82 -22.31 -13.96
N TYR A 5 20.07 -23.58 -14.31
CA TYR A 5 20.31 -24.64 -13.32
C TYR A 5 21.63 -24.43 -12.56
N TRP A 6 22.69 -24.02 -13.25
CA TRP A 6 23.98 -23.69 -12.64
C TRP A 6 23.87 -22.48 -11.68
N PHE A 7 23.18 -21.43 -12.11
CA PHE A 7 22.96 -20.23 -11.30
C PHE A 7 22.08 -20.51 -10.08
N ALA A 8 20.98 -21.27 -10.23
CA ALA A 8 20.12 -21.64 -9.12
C ALA A 8 20.85 -22.54 -8.10
N SER A 9 21.65 -23.49 -8.58
CA SER A 9 22.41 -24.42 -7.72
C SER A 9 23.56 -23.71 -6.98
N HIS A 10 24.26 -22.77 -7.64
CA HIS A 10 25.33 -21.99 -7.00
C HIS A 10 24.78 -20.93 -6.03
N SER A 11 23.67 -20.28 -6.38
CA SER A 11 22.99 -19.31 -5.49
C SER A 11 22.47 -19.99 -4.23
N TRP A 12 21.94 -21.21 -4.36
CA TRP A 12 21.49 -22.02 -3.22
C TRP A 12 22.65 -22.47 -2.33
N GLY A 13 23.78 -22.90 -2.93
CA GLY A 13 24.99 -23.26 -2.19
C GLY A 13 25.61 -22.09 -1.43
N LEU A 14 25.67 -20.89 -2.04
CA LEU A 14 26.11 -19.65 -1.38
C LEU A 14 25.16 -19.24 -0.25
N TYR A 15 23.85 -19.38 -0.45
CA TYR A 15 22.85 -19.09 0.58
C TYR A 15 22.99 -20.03 1.79
N GLN A 16 23.09 -21.33 1.57
CA GLN A 16 23.27 -22.30 2.66
C GLN A 16 24.59 -22.08 3.42
N THR A 17 25.68 -21.77 2.72
CA THR A 17 26.99 -21.55 3.35
C THR A 17 27.00 -20.26 4.19
N THR A 18 26.33 -19.22 3.71
CA THR A 18 26.27 -17.92 4.40
C THR A 18 25.31 -17.99 5.60
N ALA A 19 24.16 -18.63 5.45
CA ALA A 19 23.21 -18.87 6.54
C ALA A 19 23.80 -19.75 7.64
N LYS A 20 24.55 -20.81 7.28
CA LYS A 20 25.25 -21.67 8.24
C LYS A 20 26.34 -20.92 9.01
N ARG A 21 27.16 -20.10 8.34
CA ARG A 21 28.19 -19.28 9.00
C ARG A 21 27.60 -18.22 9.94
N LEU A 22 26.47 -17.62 9.57
CA LEU A 22 25.74 -16.69 10.43
C LEU A 22 25.16 -17.40 11.66
N LEU A 23 24.57 -18.57 11.47
CA LEU A 23 24.02 -19.38 12.58
C LEU A 23 25.12 -19.85 13.54
N ASP A 24 26.25 -20.35 13.01
CA ASP A 24 27.39 -20.78 13.81
C ASP A 24 28.02 -19.60 14.59
N SER A 25 28.09 -18.41 13.98
CA SER A 25 28.56 -17.18 14.63
C SER A 25 27.63 -16.71 15.76
N LEU A 26 26.31 -16.83 15.55
CA LEU A 26 25.31 -16.49 16.57
C LEU A 26 25.30 -17.49 17.73
N LEU A 27 25.47 -18.78 17.43
CA LEU A 27 25.58 -19.82 18.46
C LEU A 27 26.90 -19.71 19.24
N ALA A 28 28.00 -19.32 18.59
CA ALA A 28 29.27 -19.03 19.25
C ALA A 28 29.24 -17.76 20.12
N ARG A 29 28.41 -16.76 19.79
CA ARG A 29 28.17 -15.57 20.63
C ARG A 29 27.33 -15.87 21.87
N ARG A 30 26.45 -16.88 21.82
CA ARG A 30 25.57 -17.25 22.93
C ARG A 30 26.29 -17.99 24.07
N SER A 31 27.52 -18.46 23.87
CA SER A 31 28.28 -19.23 24.87
C SER A 31 29.22 -18.42 25.76
N ARG A 32 29.33 -17.08 25.58
CA ARG A 32 30.13 -16.22 26.45
C ARG A 32 29.24 -15.36 27.34
N VAL A 33 28.93 -15.90 28.51
CA VAL A 33 28.46 -15.11 29.66
C VAL A 33 29.67 -14.42 30.26
N SER A 34 29.71 -13.09 30.20
CA SER A 34 30.61 -12.26 31.00
C SER A 34 29.84 -11.06 31.54
N THR A 35 30.03 -10.85 32.84
CA THR A 35 29.45 -9.85 33.75
C THR A 35 29.72 -8.39 33.34
N PRO A 36 28.95 -7.42 33.89
CA PRO A 36 28.84 -6.07 33.34
C PRO A 36 30.02 -5.18 33.75
N SER A 37 30.55 -4.41 32.80
CA SER A 37 31.57 -3.38 33.04
C SER A 37 31.12 -2.05 32.45
N HIS A 38 31.06 -1.05 33.34
CA HIS A 38 31.01 0.40 33.15
C HIS A 38 30.28 1.00 31.95
N ALA A 39 29.14 1.64 32.26
CA ALA A 39 28.47 2.60 31.41
C ALA A 39 29.38 3.81 31.10
N HIS A 40 29.72 3.99 29.83
CA HIS A 40 30.34 5.22 29.33
C HIS A 40 29.29 6.30 29.13
N THR A 41 29.42 7.41 29.85
CA THR A 41 28.64 8.63 29.65
C THR A 41 29.06 9.28 28.34
N VAL A 42 28.18 9.27 27.33
CA VAL A 42 28.41 9.89 26.03
C VAL A 42 28.25 11.42 26.16
N ARG A 43 29.34 12.17 25.90
CA ARG A 43 29.32 13.64 25.83
C ARG A 43 28.91 14.12 24.44
N ILE A 44 28.05 15.15 24.39
CA ILE A 44 27.51 15.81 23.19
C ILE A 44 28.58 16.28 22.19
N HIS A 45 29.81 16.56 22.65
CA HIS A 45 30.93 16.95 21.78
C HIS A 45 31.35 15.85 20.78
N ASN A 46 31.13 14.57 21.10
CA ASN A 46 31.44 13.46 20.18
C ASN A 46 30.42 13.33 19.03
N ILE A 47 29.27 14.00 19.13
CA ILE A 47 28.21 14.01 18.12
C ILE A 47 28.54 14.99 16.98
N VAL A 48 29.37 16.02 17.24
CA VAL A 48 29.70 17.08 16.28
C VAL A 48 30.88 16.72 15.37
N SER A 49 31.80 15.85 15.80
CA SER A 49 33.11 15.65 15.13
C SER A 49 33.16 14.58 14.03
N ARG A 50 32.04 13.93 13.65
CA ARG A 50 31.93 12.99 12.50
C ARG A 50 33.08 11.98 12.34
N HIS A 51 33.51 11.32 13.41
CA HIS A 51 34.49 10.22 13.31
C HIS A 51 33.80 8.87 13.55
N ILE A 52 33.86 7.96 12.56
CA ILE A 52 33.23 6.64 12.59
C ILE A 52 34.32 5.57 12.43
N PRO A 53 34.51 4.69 13.42
CA PRO A 53 34.85 3.31 13.18
C PRO A 53 33.59 2.46 13.33
N ASP A 54 33.18 1.82 12.24
CA ASP A 54 31.97 1.01 12.10
C ASP A 54 32.31 -0.48 12.30
N ASP A 55 31.42 -1.21 12.97
CA ASP A 55 31.36 -2.67 12.91
C ASP A 55 29.97 -3.18 13.33
N ASN A 56 28.88 -2.61 12.78
CA ASN A 56 27.46 -3.07 12.77
C ASN A 56 26.40 -2.13 13.38
N ASP A 57 26.47 -0.82 13.12
CA ASP A 57 25.31 0.08 13.34
C ASP A 57 25.26 1.17 12.25
N PHE A 58 25.09 0.72 11.00
CA PHE A 58 25.09 1.55 9.81
C PHE A 58 23.80 2.39 9.68
N LEU A 59 23.60 3.32 10.61
CA LEU A 59 22.53 4.33 10.71
C LEU A 59 21.34 3.92 11.59
N ALA A 60 21.33 4.46 12.81
CA ALA A 60 20.16 4.49 13.66
C ALA A 60 18.97 5.15 12.92
N PRO A 61 17.71 4.73 13.13
CA PRO A 61 16.57 5.12 12.30
C PRO A 61 16.37 6.63 12.14
N TYR A 62 16.59 7.41 13.20
CA TYR A 62 16.54 8.88 13.16
C TYR A 62 17.63 9.53 12.29
N ARG A 63 18.83 8.92 12.21
CA ARG A 63 19.92 9.41 11.36
C ARG A 63 19.62 9.14 9.90
N THR A 64 19.00 8.01 9.57
CA THR A 64 18.58 7.67 8.20
C THR A 64 17.50 8.63 7.70
N THR A 65 16.50 8.95 8.54
CA THR A 65 15.45 9.93 8.19
C THR A 65 16.03 11.33 8.00
N PHE A 66 16.90 11.78 8.91
CA PHE A 66 17.55 13.09 8.78
C PHE A 66 18.48 13.16 7.55
N LEU A 67 19.28 12.12 7.30
CA LEU A 67 20.10 12.05 6.10
C LEU A 67 19.20 12.09 4.86
N TRP A 68 18.08 11.37 4.87
CA TRP A 68 17.13 11.36 3.76
C TRP A 68 16.53 12.74 3.47
N GLU A 69 15.99 13.39 4.49
CA GLU A 69 15.36 14.71 4.37
C GLU A 69 16.36 15.76 3.87
N CYS A 70 17.61 15.70 4.36
CA CYS A 70 18.62 16.71 4.06
C CYS A 70 19.46 16.38 2.82
N THR A 71 19.64 15.11 2.46
CA THR A 71 20.52 14.68 1.37
C THR A 71 19.80 13.99 0.25
N GLY A 72 18.56 13.50 0.40
CA GLY A 72 17.81 12.77 -0.63
C GLY A 72 17.70 13.51 -1.96
N ARG A 73 17.49 14.84 -1.91
CA ARG A 73 17.48 15.73 -3.09
C ARG A 73 18.87 15.95 -3.71
N HIS A 74 19.92 15.65 -2.96
CA HIS A 74 21.32 15.85 -3.32
C HIS A 74 22.07 14.54 -3.52
N VAL A 75 21.44 13.37 -3.34
CA VAL A 75 22.05 12.06 -3.61
C VAL A 75 22.31 11.99 -5.11
N PRO A 76 23.58 11.95 -5.55
CA PRO A 76 23.91 11.82 -6.96
C PRO A 76 23.26 10.55 -7.54
N ASP A 77 22.94 10.56 -8.84
CA ASP A 77 22.28 9.42 -9.51
C ASP A 77 23.05 8.10 -9.29
N GLU A 78 24.38 8.14 -9.22
CA GLU A 78 25.28 7.02 -8.92
C GLU A 78 25.19 6.47 -7.49
N SER A 79 24.82 7.31 -6.50
CA SER A 79 24.65 6.90 -5.11
C SER A 79 23.26 6.34 -4.82
N PHE A 80 22.29 6.63 -5.69
CA PHE A 80 20.92 6.12 -5.60
C PHE A 80 20.89 4.58 -5.68
N GLU A 81 21.77 3.94 -6.46
CA GLU A 81 21.84 2.47 -6.55
C GLU A 81 22.25 1.82 -5.21
N HIS A 82 23.21 2.40 -4.50
CA HIS A 82 23.69 1.89 -3.21
C HIS A 82 22.60 1.98 -2.13
N MET A 83 21.87 3.09 -2.15
CA MET A 83 20.71 3.34 -1.32
C MET A 83 19.57 2.35 -1.61
N VAL A 84 19.40 1.95 -2.86
CA VAL A 84 18.42 0.95 -3.30
C VAL A 84 18.77 -0.46 -2.84
N LYS A 85 20.05 -0.83 -2.80
CA LYS A 85 20.47 -2.08 -2.14
C LYS A 85 20.03 -2.10 -0.68
N GLY A 86 19.96 -0.93 -0.03
CA GLY A 86 19.35 -0.75 1.28
C GLY A 86 17.86 -1.08 1.34
N LEU A 87 17.08 -0.85 0.28
CA LEU A 87 15.64 -1.17 0.25
C LEU A 87 15.36 -2.66 0.33
N LEU A 88 16.20 -3.51 -0.30
CA LEU A 88 16.07 -4.96 -0.17
C LEU A 88 16.33 -5.42 1.26
N THR A 89 17.38 -4.89 1.89
CA THR A 89 17.67 -5.14 3.31
C THR A 89 16.53 -4.66 4.20
N LEU A 90 15.95 -3.50 3.89
CA LEU A 90 14.80 -2.94 4.60
C LEU A 90 13.55 -3.81 4.44
N TYR A 91 13.27 -4.31 3.23
CA TYR A 91 12.19 -5.26 2.98
C TYR A 91 12.34 -6.50 3.85
N TRP A 92 13.51 -7.13 3.87
CA TRP A 92 13.76 -8.32 4.69
C TRP A 92 13.70 -8.01 6.19
N HIS A 93 14.16 -6.84 6.61
CA HIS A 93 14.04 -6.38 7.98
C HIS A 93 12.58 -6.25 8.40
N ILE A 94 11.76 -5.53 7.63
CA ILE A 94 10.32 -5.36 7.90
C ILE A 94 9.60 -6.71 7.86
N HIS A 95 9.90 -7.55 6.87
CA HIS A 95 9.32 -8.88 6.76
C HIS A 95 9.67 -9.76 7.96
N ARG A 96 10.93 -9.72 8.43
CA ARG A 96 11.34 -10.42 9.65
C ARG A 96 10.60 -9.87 10.86
N CYS A 97 10.57 -8.55 11.04
CA CYS A 97 9.84 -7.92 12.14
C CYS A 97 8.36 -8.31 12.13
N PHE A 98 7.75 -8.35 10.96
CA PHE A 98 6.38 -8.82 10.77
C PHE A 98 6.21 -10.27 11.23
N LYS A 99 7.06 -11.18 10.74
CA LYS A 99 7.00 -12.62 11.06
C LYS A 99 7.26 -12.91 12.55
N GLU A 100 8.15 -12.15 13.16
CA GLU A 100 8.58 -12.31 14.55
C GLU A 100 7.77 -11.42 15.53
N ASN A 101 6.77 -10.69 15.04
CA ASN A 101 5.98 -9.72 15.80
C ASN A 101 6.84 -8.68 16.56
N ILE A 102 7.95 -8.26 15.95
CA ILE A 102 8.84 -7.22 16.47
C ILE A 102 8.27 -5.87 16.07
N GLN A 103 8.25 -4.94 17.03
CA GLN A 103 7.84 -3.56 16.78
C GLN A 103 8.76 -2.91 15.73
N ILE A 104 8.14 -2.34 14.71
CA ILE A 104 8.84 -1.59 13.66
C ILE A 104 8.97 -0.14 14.13
N ASP A 105 10.15 0.44 13.96
CA ASP A 105 10.39 1.84 14.31
C ASP A 105 9.48 2.78 13.49
N ALA A 106 8.77 3.67 14.18
CA ALA A 106 7.86 4.66 13.58
C ALA A 106 8.54 5.50 12.49
N SER A 107 9.83 5.81 12.65
CA SER A 107 10.60 6.61 11.70
C SER A 107 10.79 5.93 10.34
N LEU A 108 10.72 4.59 10.27
CA LEU A 108 10.75 3.87 8.99
C LEU A 108 9.51 4.14 8.14
N PHE A 109 8.35 4.29 8.77
CA PHE A 109 7.11 4.68 8.08
C PHE A 109 7.24 6.09 7.49
N THR A 110 7.78 7.03 8.26
CA THR A 110 8.07 8.39 7.76
C THR A 110 9.04 8.33 6.59
N LEU A 111 10.16 7.61 6.72
CA LEU A 111 11.16 7.45 5.66
C LEU A 111 10.55 6.89 4.37
N ILE A 112 9.78 5.80 4.45
CA ILE A 112 9.13 5.19 3.29
C ILE A 112 8.14 6.16 2.63
N SER A 113 7.37 6.91 3.42
CA SER A 113 6.45 7.89 2.83
C SER A 113 7.18 9.03 2.12
N LEU A 114 8.31 9.52 2.66
CA LEU A 114 9.16 10.53 2.02
C LEU A 114 9.87 10.01 0.76
N LEU A 115 10.20 8.72 0.71
CA LEU A 115 10.81 8.07 -0.44
C LEU A 115 9.88 8.00 -1.65
N SER A 116 8.56 7.91 -1.42
CA SER A 116 7.56 7.62 -2.47
C SER A 116 7.64 8.57 -3.67
N GLU A 117 7.70 9.89 -3.43
CA GLU A 117 7.75 10.88 -4.50
C GLU A 117 9.07 10.82 -5.27
N GLY A 118 10.21 10.74 -4.56
CA GLY A 118 11.53 10.77 -5.16
C GLY A 118 11.87 9.51 -5.96
N MET A 119 11.42 8.35 -5.49
CA MET A 119 11.67 7.05 -6.13
C MET A 119 11.07 6.98 -7.53
N PHE A 120 9.81 7.37 -7.68
CA PHE A 120 9.11 7.28 -8.96
C PHE A 120 9.29 8.50 -9.85
N ARG A 121 9.70 9.65 -9.30
CA ARG A 121 9.98 10.85 -10.11
C ARG A 121 10.94 10.54 -11.26
N LYS A 122 12.02 9.80 -11.00
CA LYS A 122 13.01 9.45 -12.04
C LYS A 122 12.41 8.55 -13.14
N GLU A 123 11.60 7.56 -12.76
CA GLU A 123 10.93 6.67 -13.72
C GLU A 123 9.93 7.42 -14.60
N VAL A 124 9.30 8.46 -14.06
CA VAL A 124 8.33 9.31 -14.76
C VAL A 124 9.02 10.32 -15.67
N GLU A 125 10.09 10.97 -15.19
CA GLU A 125 10.79 12.04 -15.92
C GLU A 125 11.72 11.52 -17.03
N ARG A 126 12.22 10.28 -16.92
CA ARG A 126 13.17 9.68 -17.88
C ARG A 126 12.67 8.34 -18.45
N PRO A 127 11.56 8.31 -19.20
CA PRO A 127 11.05 7.08 -19.78
C PRO A 127 12.09 6.44 -20.72
N GLY A 128 12.38 5.15 -20.52
CA GLY A 128 13.32 4.38 -21.33
C GLY A 128 14.81 4.53 -21.00
N GLY A 129 15.18 5.42 -20.06
CA GLY A 129 16.56 5.60 -19.60
C GLY A 129 16.98 4.72 -18.41
N VAL A 130 16.05 3.93 -17.88
CA VAL A 130 16.27 3.12 -16.67
C VAL A 130 16.83 1.76 -17.07
N THR A 131 18.06 1.48 -16.68
CA THR A 131 18.66 0.14 -16.86
C THR A 131 17.94 -0.90 -15.99
N ALA A 132 17.94 -2.17 -16.40
CA ALA A 132 17.35 -3.26 -15.61
C ALA A 132 17.92 -3.35 -14.17
N GLN A 133 19.14 -2.86 -13.93
CA GLN A 133 19.79 -2.82 -12.63
C GLN A 133 19.29 -1.69 -11.72
N SER A 134 18.58 -0.70 -12.28
CA SER A 134 17.96 0.43 -11.57
C SER A 134 16.45 0.27 -11.34
N LEU A 135 15.91 -0.95 -11.39
CA LEU A 135 14.48 -1.22 -11.19
C LEU A 135 14.15 -1.36 -9.69
N THR A 136 13.96 -0.21 -9.05
CA THR A 136 13.87 -0.11 -7.58
C THR A 136 12.42 0.03 -7.12
N SER A 137 11.55 0.45 -8.04
CA SER A 137 10.09 0.47 -7.91
C SER A 137 9.53 -0.84 -7.37
N GLY A 138 9.98 -1.98 -7.88
CA GLY A 138 9.39 -3.26 -7.52
C GLY A 138 9.62 -3.65 -6.07
N TYR A 139 10.84 -3.44 -5.57
CA TYR A 139 11.13 -3.65 -4.15
C TYR A 139 10.38 -2.68 -3.26
N TYR A 140 10.29 -1.42 -3.68
CA TYR A 140 9.54 -0.42 -2.93
C TYR A 140 8.03 -0.73 -2.89
N VAL A 141 7.45 -1.18 -4.01
CA VAL A 141 6.06 -1.67 -4.07
C VAL A 141 5.83 -2.87 -3.14
N ASN A 142 6.81 -3.75 -2.98
CA ASN A 142 6.73 -4.85 -2.00
C ASN A 142 6.79 -4.35 -0.55
N VAL A 143 7.64 -3.36 -0.26
CA VAL A 143 7.68 -2.70 1.06
C VAL A 143 6.33 -2.04 1.38
N LEU A 144 5.75 -1.32 0.42
CA LEU A 144 4.39 -0.79 0.55
C LEU A 144 3.35 -1.89 0.77
N GLY A 145 3.57 -3.06 0.17
CA GLY A 145 2.73 -4.24 0.37
C GLY A 145 2.75 -4.72 1.81
N LEU A 146 3.93 -4.85 2.41
CA LEU A 146 4.07 -5.19 3.83
C LEU A 146 3.37 -4.16 4.73
N PHE A 147 3.48 -2.87 4.40
CA PHE A 147 2.82 -1.80 5.16
C PHE A 147 1.30 -1.82 4.98
N SER A 148 0.80 -2.12 3.78
CA SER A 148 -0.63 -2.37 3.53
C SER A 148 -1.16 -3.50 4.42
N ARG A 149 -0.37 -4.58 4.60
CA ARG A 149 -0.74 -5.66 5.51
C ARG A 149 -0.74 -5.22 6.97
N LEU A 150 0.30 -4.52 7.43
CA LEU A 150 0.38 -3.98 8.79
C LEU A 150 -0.78 -3.03 9.12
N ALA A 151 -1.21 -2.22 8.16
CA ALA A 151 -2.33 -1.30 8.32
C ALA A 151 -3.69 -2.00 8.58
N THR A 152 -3.78 -3.31 8.34
CA THR A 152 -4.99 -4.14 8.54
C THR A 152 -4.92 -5.03 9.78
N ILE A 153 -3.78 -5.10 10.46
CA ILE A 153 -3.57 -5.97 11.63
C ILE A 153 -3.55 -5.10 12.88
N ASP A 154 -4.29 -5.49 13.90
CA ASP A 154 -4.27 -4.80 15.18
C ASP A 154 -2.91 -4.94 15.86
N GLY A 155 -2.35 -3.80 16.27
CA GLY A 155 -1.03 -3.75 16.87
C GLY A 155 -0.41 -2.36 16.83
N PRO A 156 0.77 -2.17 17.45
CA PRO A 156 1.43 -0.87 17.57
C PRO A 156 1.87 -0.27 16.22
N SER A 157 1.95 -1.09 15.17
CA SER A 157 2.35 -0.66 13.83
C SER A 157 1.16 -0.26 12.96
N LYS A 158 -0.09 -0.45 13.41
CA LYS A 158 -1.30 -0.22 12.60
C LYS A 158 -1.43 1.23 12.16
N LEU A 159 -1.49 2.16 13.12
CA LEU A 159 -1.63 3.59 12.83
C LEU A 159 -0.42 4.14 12.05
N PRO A 160 0.86 3.88 12.43
CA PRO A 160 2.00 4.30 11.62
C PRO A 160 1.94 3.83 10.17
N ALA A 161 1.56 2.57 9.94
CA ALA A 161 1.42 2.01 8.59
C ALA A 161 0.29 2.69 7.81
N GLN A 162 -0.85 2.93 8.45
CA GLN A 162 -1.98 3.64 7.88
C GLN A 162 -1.60 5.07 7.43
N LEU A 163 -0.94 5.84 8.31
CA LEU A 163 -0.46 7.18 7.99
C LEU A 163 0.60 7.17 6.89
N CYS A 164 1.51 6.18 6.89
CA CYS A 164 2.50 6.00 5.82
C CYS A 164 1.83 5.83 4.45
N LEU A 165 0.79 5.00 4.37
CA LEU A 165 0.08 4.74 3.11
C LEU A 165 -0.70 5.97 2.65
N ALA A 166 -1.34 6.70 3.56
CA ALA A 166 -2.00 7.97 3.24
C ALA A 166 -1.01 8.98 2.64
N ASN A 167 0.17 9.11 3.25
CA ASN A 167 1.23 10.01 2.76
C ASN A 167 1.85 9.55 1.43
N THR A 168 1.97 8.24 1.24
CA THR A 168 2.46 7.64 -0.02
C THR A 168 1.47 7.92 -1.15
N ARG A 169 0.17 7.71 -0.93
CA ARG A 169 -0.89 8.03 -1.91
C ARG A 169 -0.88 9.51 -2.26
N TRP A 170 -0.73 10.40 -1.27
CA TRP A 170 -0.60 11.83 -1.51
C TRP A 170 0.59 12.19 -2.40
N SER A 171 1.73 11.56 -2.15
CA SER A 171 2.93 11.77 -2.95
C SER A 171 2.75 11.28 -4.39
N PHE A 172 2.04 10.17 -4.61
CA PHE A 172 1.67 9.70 -5.94
C PHE A 172 0.64 10.60 -6.63
N LEU A 173 -0.30 11.21 -5.90
CA LEU A 173 -1.21 12.22 -6.42
C LEU A 173 -0.43 13.48 -6.88
N LYS A 174 0.55 13.95 -6.10
CA LYS A 174 1.43 15.05 -6.52
C LYS A 174 2.27 14.69 -7.74
N LEU A 175 2.80 13.47 -7.78
CA LEU A 175 3.54 12.96 -8.93
C LEU A 175 2.65 12.95 -10.18
N TYR A 176 1.40 12.50 -10.05
CA TYR A 176 0.40 12.57 -11.12
C TYR A 176 0.23 14.01 -11.63
N LEU A 177 0.02 14.99 -10.75
CA LEU A 177 -0.18 16.39 -11.14
C LEU A 177 1.04 17.00 -11.84
N ASN A 178 2.23 16.68 -11.34
CA ASN A 178 3.49 17.24 -11.84
C ASN A 178 3.96 16.56 -13.14
N THR A 179 3.35 15.44 -13.53
CA THR A 179 3.74 14.76 -14.76
C THR A 179 3.27 15.57 -15.97
N PRO A 180 4.17 16.00 -16.88
CA PRO A 180 3.78 16.78 -18.05
C PRO A 180 2.76 16.02 -18.89
N ARG A 181 1.63 16.66 -19.23
CA ARG A 181 0.58 16.06 -20.08
C ARG A 181 1.11 15.51 -21.41
N ARG A 182 2.24 16.03 -21.90
CA ARG A 182 2.89 15.61 -23.16
C ARG A 182 3.72 14.34 -23.02
N SER A 183 4.16 13.99 -21.80
CA SER A 183 4.98 12.80 -21.53
C SER A 183 4.15 11.54 -21.32
N LEU A 184 2.83 11.70 -21.19
CA LEU A 184 1.90 10.62 -20.94
C LEU A 184 1.20 10.25 -22.25
N THR A 185 1.14 8.96 -22.56
CA THR A 185 0.12 8.47 -23.48
C THR A 185 -1.23 8.86 -22.90
N ALA A 186 -1.88 9.86 -23.51
CA ALA A 186 -3.09 10.51 -22.99
C ALA A 186 -4.33 9.60 -22.89
N ALA A 187 -4.18 8.29 -23.09
CA ALA A 187 -5.26 7.34 -22.95
C ALA A 187 -5.58 7.13 -21.46
N PRO A 188 -6.87 7.21 -21.06
CA PRO A 188 -7.32 6.77 -19.76
C PRO A 188 -6.84 5.34 -19.47
N LEU A 189 -6.61 5.02 -18.20
CA LEU A 189 -6.35 3.64 -17.81
C LEU A 189 -7.61 2.80 -18.05
N TYR A 190 -7.49 1.80 -18.93
CA TYR A 190 -8.54 0.82 -19.14
C TYR A 190 -8.48 -0.24 -18.03
N GLU A 191 -9.63 -0.85 -17.73
CA GLU A 191 -9.73 -1.90 -16.70
C GLU A 191 -8.79 -3.09 -16.94
N GLU A 192 -8.63 -3.50 -18.20
CA GLU A 192 -7.67 -4.54 -18.58
C GLU A 192 -6.23 -4.18 -18.21
N GLN A 193 -5.86 -2.90 -18.31
CA GLN A 193 -4.52 -2.42 -17.92
C GLN A 193 -4.33 -2.43 -16.41
N VAL A 194 -5.41 -2.17 -15.65
CA VAL A 194 -5.39 -2.21 -14.20
C VAL A 194 -5.05 -3.60 -13.70
N HIS A 195 -5.69 -4.65 -14.22
CA HIS A 195 -5.36 -6.02 -13.85
C HIS A 195 -3.91 -6.38 -14.17
N GLY A 196 -3.42 -5.95 -15.33
CA GLY A 196 -2.01 -6.13 -15.70
C GLY A 196 -1.02 -5.50 -14.73
N TYR A 197 -1.40 -4.49 -13.92
CA TYR A 197 -0.52 -3.94 -12.89
C TYR A 197 -0.35 -4.88 -11.69
N PHE A 198 -1.40 -5.58 -11.30
CA PHE A 198 -1.35 -6.53 -10.20
C PHE A 198 -0.49 -7.74 -10.54
N ASP A 199 -0.64 -8.29 -11.75
CA ASP A 199 0.14 -9.44 -12.22
C ASP A 199 1.65 -9.16 -12.22
N ASN A 200 2.03 -7.92 -12.55
CA ASN A 200 3.44 -7.49 -12.60
C ASN A 200 4.05 -7.18 -11.23
N THR A 201 3.31 -7.31 -10.13
CA THR A 201 3.86 -7.05 -8.78
C THR A 201 4.65 -8.21 -8.19
N PHE A 202 4.55 -9.40 -8.78
CA PHE A 202 5.23 -10.58 -8.28
C PHE A 202 6.76 -10.43 -8.35
N ASN A 203 7.45 -10.87 -7.28
CA ASN A 203 8.91 -10.92 -7.19
C ASN A 203 9.65 -9.60 -7.46
N GLY A 204 9.01 -8.45 -7.21
CA GLY A 204 9.64 -7.15 -7.39
C GLY A 204 9.91 -6.80 -8.87
N GLN A 205 9.19 -7.43 -9.80
CA GLN A 205 9.27 -7.12 -11.22
C GLN A 205 8.46 -5.89 -11.62
N PHE A 206 7.77 -5.26 -10.66
CA PHE A 206 6.96 -4.09 -10.94
C PHE A 206 7.83 -2.94 -11.42
N THR A 207 7.44 -2.38 -12.56
CA THR A 207 8.08 -1.24 -13.19
C THR A 207 7.00 -0.32 -13.75
N LEU A 208 7.24 0.99 -13.66
CA LEU A 208 6.33 1.93 -14.30
C LEU A 208 6.55 1.92 -15.81
N ASN A 209 7.78 1.73 -16.34
CA ASN A 209 8.05 1.50 -17.78
C ASN A 209 7.29 2.44 -18.75
N GLY A 210 7.25 3.74 -18.46
CA GLY A 210 6.51 4.73 -19.27
C GLY A 210 4.99 4.69 -19.10
N ARG A 211 4.47 3.91 -18.15
CA ARG A 211 3.06 3.90 -17.74
C ARG A 211 2.74 5.13 -16.90
N HIS A 212 1.46 5.45 -16.82
CA HIS A 212 0.98 6.57 -16.03
C HIS A 212 1.19 6.31 -14.53
N PRO A 213 1.64 7.31 -13.73
CA PRO A 213 1.74 7.21 -12.27
C PRO A 213 0.45 6.80 -11.55
N SER A 214 -0.70 6.92 -12.21
CA SER A 214 -1.99 6.50 -11.67
C SER A 214 -2.03 4.99 -11.43
N ALA A 215 -1.22 4.18 -12.11
CA ALA A 215 -1.06 2.75 -11.81
C ALA A 215 -0.69 2.50 -10.34
N LEU A 216 0.17 3.35 -9.76
CA LEU A 216 0.58 3.26 -8.36
C LEU A 216 -0.57 3.62 -7.40
N LEU A 217 -1.38 4.60 -7.78
CA LEU A 217 -2.58 4.98 -7.04
C LEU A 217 -3.60 3.84 -7.04
N VAL A 218 -3.89 3.28 -8.21
CA VAL A 218 -4.78 2.11 -8.34
C VAL A 218 -4.32 0.98 -7.45
N LEU A 219 -3.02 0.66 -7.50
CA LEU A 219 -2.43 -0.39 -6.67
C LEU A 219 -2.68 -0.16 -5.17
N LEU A 220 -2.53 1.08 -4.69
CA LEU A 220 -2.73 1.38 -3.26
C LEU A 220 -4.20 1.57 -2.86
N VAL A 221 -5.09 1.82 -3.81
CA VAL A 221 -6.52 2.08 -3.59
C VAL A 221 -7.33 0.79 -3.68
N LEU A 222 -6.99 -0.08 -4.64
CA LEU A 222 -7.67 -1.36 -4.86
C LEU A 222 -6.88 -2.55 -4.34
N GLY A 223 -5.58 -2.38 -4.11
CA GLY A 223 -4.73 -3.51 -3.82
C GLY A 223 -4.84 -4.01 -2.40
N HIS A 224 -4.75 -5.33 -2.29
CA HIS A 224 -4.40 -6.02 -1.06
C HIS A 224 -3.14 -6.83 -1.26
N TYR A 225 -2.17 -6.65 -0.38
CA TYR A 225 -0.94 -7.41 -0.46
C TYR A 225 -1.03 -8.79 0.21
N SER A 226 -0.88 -9.84 -0.59
CA SER A 226 -0.80 -11.23 -0.14
C SER A 226 0.63 -11.61 0.19
N LEU A 227 0.91 -11.82 1.47
CA LEU A 227 2.24 -12.26 1.92
C LEU A 227 2.60 -13.65 1.37
N ALA A 228 1.62 -14.55 1.27
CA ALA A 228 1.83 -15.91 0.78
C ALA A 228 2.28 -15.93 -0.70
N LEU A 229 1.74 -15.01 -1.50
CA LEU A 229 2.08 -14.89 -2.91
C LEU A 229 3.20 -13.86 -3.15
N ASN A 230 3.60 -13.10 -2.13
CA ASN A 230 4.50 -11.96 -2.27
C ASN A 230 4.07 -11.05 -3.44
N SER A 231 2.76 -10.77 -3.52
CA SER A 231 2.15 -10.02 -4.62
C SER A 231 0.94 -9.22 -4.16
N TRP A 232 0.60 -8.22 -4.95
CA TRP A 232 -0.64 -7.47 -4.80
C TRP A 232 -1.77 -8.17 -5.54
N LEU A 233 -2.92 -8.26 -4.88
CA LEU A 233 -4.18 -8.75 -5.42
C LEU A 233 -5.16 -7.60 -5.55
N CYS A 234 -5.96 -7.58 -6.61
CA CYS A 234 -7.00 -6.57 -6.80
C CYS A 234 -8.23 -6.88 -5.94
N ARG A 235 -8.75 -5.88 -5.22
CA ARG A 235 -10.07 -5.91 -4.60
C ARG A 235 -11.12 -5.41 -5.58
N ALA A 236 -12.38 -5.77 -5.33
CA ALA A 236 -13.51 -5.20 -6.04
C ALA A 236 -13.77 -3.73 -5.64
N GLU A 237 -13.46 -3.38 -4.38
CA GLU A 237 -13.81 -2.10 -3.78
C GLU A 237 -12.57 -1.29 -3.37
N SER A 238 -12.75 0.04 -3.36
CA SER A 238 -11.75 0.99 -2.88
C SER A 238 -11.55 0.84 -1.36
N VAL A 239 -10.29 0.94 -0.91
CA VAL A 239 -9.95 0.99 0.53
C VAL A 239 -10.07 2.40 1.13
N LEU A 240 -10.47 3.39 0.33
CA LEU A 240 -10.63 4.76 0.77
C LEU A 240 -12.06 5.04 1.22
N VAL A 241 -12.19 5.84 2.28
CA VAL A 241 -13.47 6.38 2.72
C VAL A 241 -13.99 7.34 1.65
N PRO A 242 -15.18 7.08 1.07
CA PRO A 242 -15.74 7.94 0.04
C PRO A 242 -16.16 9.29 0.61
N LEU A 243 -15.93 10.39 -0.11
CA LEU A 243 -16.47 11.70 0.28
C LEU A 243 -17.96 11.83 -0.09
N HIS A 244 -18.32 11.38 -1.29
CA HIS A 244 -19.69 11.41 -1.82
C HIS A 244 -20.32 10.02 -1.85
N ALA A 245 -21.65 9.95 -1.75
CA ALA A 245 -22.39 8.69 -1.93
C ALA A 245 -22.36 8.17 -3.39
N ASP A 246 -22.00 9.03 -4.33
CA ASP A 246 -21.97 8.74 -5.77
C ASP A 246 -20.78 7.85 -6.21
N VAL A 247 -20.94 7.27 -7.39
CA VAL A 247 -19.90 6.48 -8.10
C VAL A 247 -18.55 7.18 -8.27
N CYS A 248 -18.51 8.52 -8.21
CA CYS A 248 -17.26 9.28 -8.34
C CYS A 248 -16.27 9.05 -7.18
N CYS A 249 -16.76 8.62 -6.01
CA CYS A 249 -15.94 8.36 -4.82
C CYS A 249 -15.94 6.87 -4.41
N THR A 250 -16.96 6.11 -4.82
CA THR A 250 -17.09 4.68 -4.48
C THR A 250 -16.51 3.75 -5.55
N SER A 251 -16.54 4.15 -6.82
CA SER A 251 -15.96 3.36 -7.92
C SER A 251 -14.55 3.83 -8.27
N TRP A 252 -13.63 2.86 -8.36
CA TRP A 252 -12.26 3.10 -8.77
C TRP A 252 -12.14 3.47 -10.25
N GLN A 253 -13.10 3.03 -11.08
CA GLN A 253 -13.07 3.28 -12.53
C GLN A 253 -13.09 4.79 -12.82
N HIS A 254 -13.81 5.54 -11.99
CA HIS A 254 -13.86 6.99 -12.09
C HIS A 254 -12.64 7.66 -11.47
N ALA A 255 -12.00 7.07 -10.46
CA ALA A 255 -10.90 7.67 -9.71
C ALA A 255 -9.66 8.03 -10.56
N LEU A 256 -9.55 7.49 -11.78
CA LEU A 256 -8.40 7.66 -12.67
C LEU A 256 -8.63 8.69 -13.77
N ALA A 257 -9.86 9.19 -13.92
CA ALA A 257 -10.13 10.29 -14.82
C ALA A 257 -9.52 11.59 -14.24
N PRO A 258 -8.90 12.46 -15.06
CA PRO A 258 -8.26 13.69 -14.58
C PRO A 258 -9.16 14.57 -13.70
N GLU A 259 -10.45 14.64 -14.02
CA GLU A 259 -11.47 15.38 -13.28
C GLU A 259 -11.76 14.80 -11.88
N ASN A 260 -11.45 13.53 -11.64
CA ASN A 260 -11.76 12.83 -10.38
C ASN A 260 -10.53 12.68 -9.47
N VAL A 261 -9.36 13.18 -9.87
CA VAL A 261 -8.14 13.13 -9.04
C VAL A 261 -8.32 13.93 -7.75
N ALA A 262 -9.06 15.04 -7.81
CA ALA A 262 -9.42 15.82 -6.61
C ALA A 262 -10.32 15.02 -5.65
N HIS A 263 -11.26 14.23 -6.19
CA HIS A 263 -12.09 13.34 -5.37
C HIS A 263 -11.23 12.24 -4.73
N LEU A 264 -10.27 11.68 -5.46
CA LEU A 264 -9.36 10.68 -4.92
C LEU A 264 -8.48 11.25 -3.79
N ALA A 265 -8.00 12.49 -3.97
CA ALA A 265 -7.26 13.22 -2.94
C ALA A 265 -8.13 13.45 -1.69
N ALA A 266 -9.39 13.86 -1.88
CA ALA A 266 -10.34 14.05 -0.80
C ALA A 266 -10.65 12.75 -0.05
N CYS A 267 -10.91 11.65 -0.76
CA CYS A 267 -11.12 10.33 -0.15
C CYS A 267 -9.87 9.86 0.63
N ASN A 268 -8.66 10.11 0.11
CA ASN A 268 -7.43 9.79 0.83
C ASN A 268 -7.28 10.59 2.13
N ALA A 269 -7.56 11.89 2.08
CA ALA A 269 -7.52 12.75 3.26
C ALA A 269 -8.58 12.34 4.29
N LEU A 270 -9.80 12.06 3.86
CA LEU A 270 -10.87 11.58 4.73
C LEU A 270 -10.53 10.23 5.36
N THR A 271 -9.90 9.32 4.60
CA THR A 271 -9.41 8.04 5.12
C THR A 271 -8.37 8.23 6.23
N MET A 272 -7.42 9.14 6.02
CA MET A 272 -6.42 9.47 7.05
C MET A 272 -7.10 10.03 8.31
N VAL A 273 -8.03 10.97 8.16
CA VAL A 273 -8.77 11.56 9.29
C VAL A 273 -9.54 10.48 10.05
N SER A 274 -10.23 9.58 9.35
CA SER A 274 -10.94 8.44 9.95
C SER A 274 -10.00 7.54 10.76
N GLN A 275 -8.80 7.23 10.22
CA GLN A 275 -7.80 6.41 10.90
C GLN A 275 -7.29 7.08 12.19
N VAL A 276 -7.01 8.38 12.14
CA VAL A 276 -6.61 9.17 13.32
C VAL A 276 -7.73 9.20 14.36
N LEU A 277 -8.97 9.46 13.93
CA LEU A 277 -10.12 9.49 14.82
C LEU A 277 -10.31 8.15 15.52
N ASN A 278 -10.25 7.05 14.78
CA ASN A 278 -10.35 5.69 15.33
C ASN A 278 -9.26 5.41 16.36
N ALA A 279 -8.01 5.78 16.06
CA ALA A 279 -6.89 5.58 16.99
C ALA A 279 -7.01 6.43 18.27
N LEU A 280 -7.54 7.65 18.18
CA LEU A 280 -7.77 8.48 19.36
C LEU A 280 -8.98 7.99 20.20
N SER A 281 -9.96 7.35 19.56
CA SER A 281 -11.12 6.76 20.23
C SER A 281 -10.79 5.57 21.12
N THR A 282 -9.77 4.77 20.78
CA THR A 282 -9.36 3.60 21.58
C THR A 282 -8.65 3.98 22.88
N ASN A 283 -8.28 5.26 23.05
CA ASN A 283 -7.46 5.76 24.15
C ASN A 283 -6.10 5.04 24.31
N ASP A 284 -5.52 4.53 23.22
CA ASP A 284 -4.14 4.02 23.25
C ASP A 284 -3.16 5.21 23.41
N GLU A 285 -2.45 5.24 24.54
CA GLU A 285 -1.46 6.29 24.83
C GLU A 285 -0.33 6.31 23.79
N ARG A 286 0.00 5.17 23.18
CA ARG A 286 1.06 5.07 22.16
C ARG A 286 0.67 5.78 20.88
N ASP A 287 -0.56 5.57 20.41
CA ASP A 287 -1.09 6.26 19.23
C ASP A 287 -1.20 7.76 19.50
N SER A 288 -1.63 8.14 20.70
CA SER A 288 -1.67 9.54 21.13
C SER A 288 -0.28 10.18 21.16
N ALA A 289 0.74 9.45 21.65
CA ALA A 289 2.13 9.91 21.67
C ALA A 289 2.73 9.99 20.25
N LEU A 290 2.38 9.06 19.36
CA LEU A 290 2.76 9.11 17.96
C LEU A 290 2.21 10.39 17.31
N LEU A 291 0.92 10.65 17.46
CA LEU A 291 0.25 11.82 16.87
C LEU A 291 0.73 13.15 17.45
N ARG A 292 1.13 13.18 18.73
CA ARG A 292 1.73 14.36 19.36
C ARG A 292 3.06 14.74 18.71
N ASN A 293 3.85 13.75 18.31
CA ASN A 293 5.20 13.94 17.76
C ASN A 293 5.25 13.82 16.23
N ALA A 294 4.13 13.48 15.59
CA ALA A 294 4.04 13.38 14.15
C ALA A 294 4.30 14.77 13.54
N PRO A 295 5.07 14.85 12.43
CA PRO A 295 5.14 16.09 11.67
C PRO A 295 3.73 16.48 11.21
N ASN A 296 3.50 17.77 10.97
CA ASN A 296 2.24 18.27 10.44
C ASN A 296 1.78 17.43 9.23
N SER A 297 0.47 17.26 9.10
CA SER A 297 -0.07 16.49 7.99
C SER A 297 0.34 17.16 6.67
N ILE A 298 0.91 16.37 5.75
CA ILE A 298 1.24 16.85 4.40
C ILE A 298 -0.02 17.15 3.56
N LEU A 299 -1.20 16.91 4.12
CA LEU A 299 -2.51 17.11 3.50
C LEU A 299 -3.15 18.47 3.87
N VAL A 300 -2.50 19.26 4.74
CA VAL A 300 -2.88 20.67 4.95
C VAL A 300 -2.62 21.39 3.63
N ASP A 301 -3.61 22.11 3.09
CA ASP A 301 -3.65 22.68 1.73
C ASP A 301 -4.15 21.74 0.60
N ILE A 302 -5.04 20.81 0.92
CA ILE A 302 -5.71 19.99 -0.10
C ILE A 302 -6.49 20.81 -1.14
N ASP A 303 -7.16 21.87 -0.73
CA ASP A 303 -7.89 22.79 -1.61
C ASP A 303 -6.98 23.52 -2.60
N LYS A 304 -5.77 23.89 -2.17
CA LYS A 304 -4.78 24.56 -3.04
C LYS A 304 -4.16 23.59 -4.03
N THR A 305 -3.88 22.36 -3.58
CA THR A 305 -3.17 21.36 -4.38
C THR A 305 -4.12 20.63 -5.34
N PHE A 306 -5.31 20.29 -4.86
CA PHE A 306 -6.35 19.55 -5.56
C PHE A 306 -7.69 20.27 -5.42
N PRO A 307 -7.87 21.41 -6.12
CA PRO A 307 -9.11 22.15 -6.04
C PRO A 307 -10.27 21.28 -6.54
N MET A 308 -11.26 21.10 -5.69
CA MET A 308 -12.47 20.36 -6.05
C MET A 308 -13.19 21.10 -7.19
N PRO A 309 -13.60 20.41 -8.27
CA PRO A 309 -14.33 21.06 -9.36
C PRO A 309 -15.60 21.70 -8.82
N GLY A 310 -15.86 22.97 -9.15
CA GLY A 310 -17.09 23.67 -8.77
C GLY A 310 -18.36 23.11 -9.44
N CYS A 311 -18.24 22.06 -10.23
CA CYS A 311 -19.28 21.38 -10.98
C CYS A 311 -20.22 20.58 -10.05
N GLY A 312 -21.01 21.30 -9.24
CA GLY A 312 -22.05 20.74 -8.38
C GLY A 312 -21.48 20.06 -7.14
N ARG A 313 -21.66 20.70 -5.98
CA ARG A 313 -21.57 20.03 -4.68
C ARG A 313 -22.48 18.81 -4.71
N ARG A 314 -22.01 17.65 -4.24
CA ARG A 314 -22.75 16.38 -4.26
C ARG A 314 -23.10 15.94 -2.86
N VAL A 315 -24.08 15.04 -2.76
CA VAL A 315 -24.53 14.47 -1.49
C VAL A 315 -23.34 13.78 -0.79
N PRO A 316 -23.04 14.12 0.47
CA PRO A 316 -21.98 13.47 1.22
C PRO A 316 -22.28 11.97 1.43
N SER A 317 -21.23 11.18 1.55
CA SER A 317 -21.37 9.76 1.90
C SER A 317 -21.84 9.59 3.36
N PRO A 318 -22.55 8.50 3.68
CA PRO A 318 -22.88 8.16 5.07
C PRO A 318 -21.65 8.06 5.98
N GLU A 319 -20.53 7.57 5.44
CA GLU A 319 -19.26 7.46 6.16
C GLU A 319 -18.69 8.83 6.53
N PHE A 320 -18.73 9.79 5.61
CA PHE A 320 -18.28 11.16 5.88
C PHE A 320 -19.14 11.81 6.96
N VAL A 321 -20.46 11.67 6.88
CA VAL A 321 -21.39 12.16 7.91
C VAL A 321 -21.06 11.53 9.26
N SER A 322 -20.87 10.21 9.32
CA SER A 322 -20.50 9.49 10.55
C SER A 322 -19.19 10.01 11.16
N ILE A 323 -18.18 10.31 10.33
CA ILE A 323 -16.92 10.89 10.78
C ILE A 323 -17.12 12.28 11.39
N LEU A 324 -17.97 13.13 10.81
CA LEU A 324 -18.28 14.44 11.38
C LEU A 324 -18.92 14.31 12.77
N ARG A 325 -19.90 13.40 12.91
CA ARG A 325 -20.54 13.11 14.21
C ARG A 325 -19.52 12.63 15.24
N ALA A 326 -18.75 11.61 14.89
CA ALA A 326 -17.77 11.00 15.78
C ALA A 326 -16.61 11.96 16.15
N SER A 327 -16.39 12.99 15.33
CA SER A 327 -15.42 14.06 15.59
C SER A 327 -15.97 15.17 16.48
N GLY A 328 -17.24 15.12 16.90
CA GLY A 328 -17.89 16.16 17.69
C GLY A 328 -18.27 17.41 16.89
N LEU A 329 -18.49 17.25 15.58
CA LEU A 329 -18.79 18.31 14.61
C LEU A 329 -20.23 18.17 14.06
N GLU A 330 -21.17 17.70 14.89
CA GLU A 330 -22.59 17.50 14.48
C GLU A 330 -23.22 18.79 13.92
N GLU A 331 -22.87 19.96 14.46
CA GLU A 331 -23.41 21.25 14.02
C GLU A 331 -23.04 21.63 12.59
N TRP A 332 -22.04 20.97 12.00
CA TRP A 332 -21.69 21.14 10.59
C TRP A 332 -22.69 20.45 9.66
N LEU A 333 -23.54 19.56 10.19
CA LEU A 333 -24.58 18.90 9.43
C LEU A 333 -25.82 19.77 9.29
N GLU A 334 -25.98 20.83 10.10
CA GLU A 334 -27.13 21.73 10.01
C GLU A 334 -27.15 22.53 8.70
N PRO A 335 -28.34 22.81 8.14
CA PRO A 335 -28.44 23.74 7.02
C PRO A 335 -27.91 25.11 7.46
N ASP A 336 -27.20 25.78 6.56
CA ASP A 336 -26.58 27.11 6.78
C ASP A 336 -25.41 27.16 7.77
N SER A 337 -24.86 26.01 8.19
CA SER A 337 -23.62 25.99 8.97
C SER A 337 -22.47 26.69 8.22
N ASP A 338 -21.75 27.56 8.93
CA ASP A 338 -20.55 28.23 8.41
C ASP A 338 -19.27 27.40 8.61
N TYR A 339 -19.40 26.21 9.22
CA TYR A 339 -18.33 25.28 9.55
C TYR A 339 -17.24 25.88 10.45
N SER A 340 -17.52 26.98 11.17
CA SER A 340 -16.58 27.66 12.04
C SER A 340 -16.47 27.03 13.43
N THR A 341 -17.49 26.28 13.85
CA THR A 341 -17.56 25.70 15.19
C THR A 341 -16.45 24.66 15.42
N GLU A 342 -15.88 24.68 16.62
CA GLU A 342 -14.88 23.71 17.06
C GLU A 342 -15.53 22.41 17.57
N PRO A 343 -14.82 21.26 17.57
CA PRO A 343 -15.29 20.03 18.20
C PRO A 343 -15.74 20.27 19.64
N ARG A 344 -16.98 19.92 19.99
CA ARG A 344 -17.50 20.11 21.35
C ARG A 344 -17.23 18.93 22.28
N ASP A 345 -17.14 17.75 21.71
CA ASP A 345 -16.94 16.49 22.40
C ASP A 345 -16.12 15.51 21.53
N GLY A 346 -16.03 14.26 21.99
CA GLY A 346 -15.30 13.21 21.28
C GLY A 346 -13.77 13.32 21.35
N PRO A 347 -13.06 12.46 20.59
CA PRO A 347 -11.61 12.38 20.63
C PRO A 347 -10.93 13.68 20.19
N PHE A 348 -11.44 14.35 19.15
CA PHE A 348 -10.82 15.58 18.66
C PHE A 348 -10.91 16.72 19.66
N TYR A 349 -12.01 16.85 20.42
CA TYR A 349 -12.07 17.80 21.53
C TYR A 349 -11.06 17.49 22.64
N LYS A 350 -10.92 16.20 23.01
CA LYS A 350 -9.96 15.74 24.04
C LYS A 350 -8.51 16.04 23.66
N TYR A 351 -8.17 15.91 22.37
CA TYR A 351 -6.81 16.07 21.85
C TYR A 351 -6.60 17.35 21.03
N ARG A 352 -7.45 18.37 21.20
CA ARG A 352 -7.43 19.64 20.42
C ARG A 352 -6.12 20.43 20.45
N TYR A 353 -5.25 20.16 21.41
CA TYR A 353 -3.93 20.82 21.50
C TYR A 353 -2.85 20.13 20.64
N TYR A 354 -3.17 19.00 20.00
CA TYR A 354 -2.24 18.35 19.08
C TYR A 354 -2.36 18.99 17.71
N LEU A 355 -1.22 19.44 17.15
CA LEU A 355 -1.18 20.06 15.82
C LEU A 355 -1.83 19.16 14.76
N TYR A 356 -1.57 17.85 14.83
CA TYR A 356 -2.15 16.88 13.90
C TYR A 356 -3.70 16.82 13.96
N VAL A 357 -4.29 17.04 15.13
CA VAL A 357 -5.76 17.07 15.28
C VAL A 357 -6.34 18.34 14.67
N ASN A 358 -5.65 19.48 14.82
CA ASN A 358 -6.04 20.73 14.17
C ASN A 358 -5.98 20.61 12.64
N ASP A 359 -4.97 19.93 12.12
CA ASP A 359 -4.87 19.60 10.69
C ASP A 359 -6.07 18.75 10.24
N CYS A 360 -6.45 17.72 11.01
CA CYS A 360 -7.63 16.90 10.72
C CYS A 360 -8.93 17.72 10.68
N VAL A 361 -9.15 18.61 11.65
CA VAL A 361 -10.33 19.49 11.68
C VAL A 361 -10.32 20.45 10.48
N SER A 362 -9.15 21.00 10.12
CA SER A 362 -9.01 21.84 8.94
C SER A 362 -9.33 21.08 7.65
N ILE A 363 -8.85 19.84 7.52
CA ILE A 363 -9.18 18.97 6.38
C ILE A 363 -10.69 18.73 6.32
N LEU A 364 -11.32 18.34 7.43
CA LEU A 364 -12.77 18.11 7.48
C LEU A 364 -13.55 19.35 7.07
N ARG A 365 -13.13 20.55 7.48
CA ARG A 365 -13.76 21.82 7.09
C ARG A 365 -13.71 22.02 5.58
N THR A 366 -12.53 21.83 4.98
CA THR A 366 -12.34 21.94 3.53
C THR A 366 -13.22 20.94 2.77
N LEU A 367 -13.32 19.71 3.28
CA LEU A 367 -14.18 18.67 2.69
C LEU A 367 -15.67 19.00 2.84
N ALA A 368 -16.10 19.51 4.00
CA ALA A 368 -17.49 19.92 4.24
C ALA A 368 -17.94 21.05 3.31
N LEU A 369 -17.05 22.02 3.03
CA LEU A 369 -17.29 23.10 2.05
C LEU A 369 -17.43 22.60 0.59
N SER A 370 -17.00 21.37 0.32
CA SER A 370 -16.97 20.75 -1.00
C SER A 370 -18.17 19.83 -1.29
N VAL A 371 -19.03 19.56 -0.30
CA VAL A 371 -20.22 18.70 -0.42
C VAL A 371 -21.52 19.49 -0.27
N ASP A 372 -22.64 18.90 -0.67
CA ASP A 372 -23.98 19.46 -0.49
C ASP A 372 -24.61 18.89 0.79
N MET A 373 -24.39 19.56 1.92
CA MET A 373 -25.00 19.19 3.20
C MET A 373 -26.52 19.41 3.22
N THR A 374 -27.06 20.31 2.38
CA THR A 374 -28.50 20.59 2.37
C THR A 374 -29.31 19.40 1.88
N ALA A 375 -28.69 18.56 1.02
CA ALA A 375 -29.30 17.34 0.52
C ALA A 375 -29.61 16.30 1.62
N LEU A 376 -28.96 16.38 2.79
CA LEU A 376 -29.26 15.52 3.93
C LEU A 376 -30.62 15.82 4.59
N HIS A 377 -31.12 17.04 4.43
CA HIS A 377 -32.35 17.53 5.05
C HIS A 377 -33.55 17.56 4.12
N LEU A 378 -33.31 17.37 2.82
CA LEU A 378 -34.41 17.15 1.90
C LEU A 378 -35.19 15.93 2.40
N PRO A 379 -36.52 16.05 2.64
CA PRO A 379 -37.35 14.92 2.98
C PRO A 379 -37.19 13.91 1.86
N SER A 380 -36.34 12.91 2.09
CA SER A 380 -35.98 11.97 1.05
C SER A 380 -37.29 11.39 0.51
N LEU A 381 -37.47 11.46 -0.82
CA LEU A 381 -38.27 10.51 -1.59
C LEU A 381 -38.16 9.15 -0.88
N GLY A 382 -39.23 8.78 -0.17
CA GLY A 382 -39.13 7.87 0.96
C GLY A 382 -38.63 6.47 0.58
N GLN A 383 -38.25 5.72 1.61
CA GLN A 383 -38.40 4.26 1.58
C GLN A 383 -37.50 3.43 0.64
N LEU A 384 -36.29 3.86 0.30
CA LEU A 384 -35.28 2.93 -0.21
C LEU A 384 -34.10 2.83 0.76
N ALA A 385 -34.13 1.74 1.52
CA ALA A 385 -33.03 1.17 2.31
C ALA A 385 -32.62 1.92 3.59
N VAL A 386 -33.45 1.79 4.64
CA VAL A 386 -32.90 1.66 5.99
C VAL A 386 -32.14 0.34 6.03
N LEU A 387 -30.87 0.35 5.64
CA LEU A 387 -29.95 -0.69 6.07
C LEU A 387 -29.76 -0.49 7.58
N PRO A 388 -29.89 -1.56 8.40
CA PRO A 388 -29.65 -1.44 9.83
C PRO A 388 -28.23 -0.92 10.03
N ALA A 389 -28.08 0.05 10.94
CA ALA A 389 -26.79 0.56 11.36
C ALA A 389 -25.93 -0.63 11.78
N HIS A 390 -25.03 -1.07 10.90
CA HIS A 390 -23.99 -2.01 11.26
C HIS A 390 -23.14 -1.31 12.31
N ASP A 391 -22.96 -2.02 13.42
CA ASP A 391 -22.09 -1.66 14.52
C ASP A 391 -20.74 -1.16 13.96
N ILE A 392 -20.51 0.16 14.05
CA ILE A 392 -19.27 0.80 13.58
C ILE A 392 -18.07 0.35 14.45
N GLY A 393 -18.33 -0.43 15.50
CA GLY A 393 -17.38 -1.22 16.27
C GLY A 393 -16.75 -2.41 15.54
N ALA A 394 -16.72 -2.44 14.21
CA ALA A 394 -15.70 -3.14 13.41
C ALA A 394 -15.96 -2.85 11.94
N ILE A 395 -15.11 -2.02 11.31
CA ILE A 395 -14.73 -2.29 9.92
C ILE A 395 -13.94 -3.60 9.97
N GLY A 396 -14.70 -4.70 10.06
CA GLY A 396 -14.22 -6.05 10.17
C GLY A 396 -13.45 -6.37 8.90
N ASN A 397 -12.23 -6.84 9.12
CA ASN A 397 -11.37 -7.42 8.11
C ASN A 397 -12.20 -8.40 7.22
N PRO A 398 -12.29 -8.24 5.90
CA PRO A 398 -13.07 -9.12 5.02
C PRO A 398 -12.53 -10.57 4.89
N TYR A 399 -11.69 -11.04 5.82
CA TYR A 399 -10.99 -12.33 5.74
C TYR A 399 -11.78 -13.51 6.28
N TYR A 400 -12.99 -13.33 6.82
CA TYR A 400 -13.70 -14.44 7.47
C TYR A 400 -14.64 -15.27 6.56
N MET A 401 -14.74 -14.95 5.26
CA MET A 401 -15.62 -15.69 4.33
C MET A 401 -14.90 -16.73 3.44
N ALA A 402 -13.61 -17.01 3.65
CA ALA A 402 -12.86 -17.99 2.85
C ALA A 402 -12.12 -19.04 3.69
N SER A 403 -12.82 -19.73 4.60
CA SER A 403 -12.46 -21.09 5.03
C SER A 403 -13.52 -21.68 5.98
N GLN A 404 -14.58 -22.25 5.41
CA GLN A 404 -15.36 -23.29 6.08
C GLN A 404 -15.73 -24.37 5.05
N ILE A 405 -14.77 -25.25 4.77
CA ILE A 405 -15.09 -26.62 4.40
C ILE A 405 -14.99 -27.40 5.71
N SER A 406 -16.12 -27.59 6.39
CA SER A 406 -16.21 -28.55 7.48
C SER A 406 -16.31 -29.97 6.90
N PRO A 407 -15.66 -30.96 7.53
CA PRO A 407 -15.71 -32.34 7.09
C PRO A 407 -17.09 -32.93 7.39
N THR A 408 -17.71 -33.54 6.40
CA THR A 408 -18.90 -34.38 6.59
C THR A 408 -18.53 -35.60 7.42
N SER A 409 -19.17 -35.70 8.59
CA SER A 409 -19.22 -36.89 9.41
C SER A 409 -19.99 -37.98 8.68
N SER A 410 -19.30 -38.99 8.15
CA SER A 410 -19.90 -40.27 7.78
C SER A 410 -19.82 -41.22 8.97
N SER A 411 -21.00 -41.75 9.32
CA SER A 411 -21.26 -42.72 10.36
C SER A 411 -20.44 -44.00 10.18
N LEU A 412 -19.68 -44.36 11.21
CA LEU A 412 -19.03 -45.66 11.37
C LEU A 412 -20.00 -46.60 12.09
N THR A 413 -20.57 -47.54 11.35
CA THR A 413 -21.25 -48.72 11.91
C THR A 413 -20.22 -49.79 12.21
N GLU A 414 -20.40 -50.36 13.39
CA GLU A 414 -19.70 -51.47 14.01
C GLU A 414 -19.80 -52.79 13.21
N TRP A 415 -18.69 -53.55 13.19
CA TRP A 415 -18.54 -55.00 13.42
C TRP A 415 -17.74 -55.86 12.41
N SER A 416 -16.74 -56.52 13.02
CA SER A 416 -16.24 -57.88 12.79
C SER A 416 -15.17 -58.14 11.73
N THR A 417 -13.98 -58.48 12.22
CA THR A 417 -13.00 -59.42 11.64
C THR A 417 -13.64 -60.79 11.38
N PRO A 418 -13.22 -61.51 10.32
CA PRO A 418 -12.19 -62.55 10.51
C PRO A 418 -11.20 -62.75 9.35
N ASP A 419 -9.97 -63.09 9.73
CA ASP A 419 -9.05 -64.11 9.20
C ASP A 419 -9.05 -64.52 7.70
N ASP A 420 -7.88 -64.25 7.10
CA ASP A 420 -6.92 -65.21 6.53
C ASP A 420 -7.11 -65.78 5.10
N LEU A 421 -5.93 -66.07 4.49
CA LEU A 421 -5.63 -66.84 3.26
C LEU A 421 -5.64 -66.14 1.88
N GLY A 422 -4.41 -65.88 1.39
CA GLY A 422 -3.85 -66.78 0.35
C GLY A 422 -3.76 -66.30 -1.12
N LYS A 423 -2.50 -66.07 -1.55
CA LYS A 423 -1.82 -66.55 -2.78
C LYS A 423 -2.32 -66.17 -4.20
N LYS A 424 -1.29 -65.82 -5.01
CA LYS A 424 -1.12 -65.97 -6.48
C LYS A 424 -2.03 -65.07 -7.35
N GLY A 425 -1.60 -64.53 -8.49
CA GLY A 425 -0.37 -64.66 -9.26
C GLY A 425 -0.61 -64.04 -10.65
N GLN A 426 0.47 -63.56 -11.26
CA GLN A 426 0.77 -63.48 -12.71
C GLN A 426 -0.22 -62.92 -13.76
N ASP A 427 0.40 -62.08 -14.62
CA ASP A 427 0.25 -61.93 -16.08
C ASP A 427 -1.09 -61.42 -16.63
N GLU A 428 -1.08 -60.27 -17.34
CA GLU A 428 -1.06 -60.25 -18.81
C GLU A 428 -0.99 -58.83 -19.40
N ILE A 429 -0.41 -58.79 -20.59
CA ILE A 429 -0.18 -57.66 -21.49
C ILE A 429 -1.44 -57.42 -22.34
N ALA A 430 -1.84 -56.16 -22.55
CA ALA A 430 -2.54 -55.77 -23.78
C ALA A 430 -2.36 -54.27 -24.07
N THR A 431 -1.64 -54.03 -25.16
CA THR A 431 -1.59 -52.81 -25.99
C THR A 431 -2.95 -52.53 -26.64
N VAL A 432 -3.43 -51.28 -26.66
CA VAL A 432 -4.32 -50.75 -27.71
C VAL A 432 -4.01 -49.28 -27.97
N ASP A 433 -4.09 -48.97 -29.26
CA ASP A 433 -3.55 -47.85 -30.01
C ASP A 433 -4.10 -46.45 -29.76
N ASP A 434 -3.18 -45.55 -30.12
CA ASP A 434 -3.24 -44.22 -30.69
C ASP A 434 -4.49 -43.79 -31.49
N ALA A 435 -4.61 -42.45 -31.53
CA ALA A 435 -5.05 -41.59 -32.64
C ALA A 435 -6.37 -40.82 -32.47
N THR A 436 -6.25 -39.51 -32.21
CA THR A 436 -7.17 -38.52 -32.78
C THR A 436 -6.41 -37.22 -33.04
N SER A 437 -6.06 -37.01 -34.31
CA SER A 437 -5.39 -35.80 -34.79
C SER A 437 -6.39 -34.67 -35.04
N LEU A 438 -6.07 -33.51 -34.49
CA LEU A 438 -6.00 -32.20 -35.15
C LEU A 438 -6.80 -32.03 -36.46
N SER A 439 -7.88 -31.24 -36.40
CA SER A 439 -8.42 -30.50 -37.53
C SER A 439 -7.95 -29.04 -37.46
N ALA A 440 -7.13 -28.66 -38.44
CA ALA A 440 -6.71 -27.31 -38.68
C ALA A 440 -7.84 -26.51 -39.35
N VAL A 441 -8.14 -25.33 -38.82
CA VAL A 441 -8.99 -24.34 -39.48
C VAL A 441 -8.06 -23.37 -40.23
N VAL A 442 -8.20 -23.38 -41.56
CA VAL A 442 -7.61 -22.44 -42.49
C VAL A 442 -8.38 -21.12 -42.40
N ILE A 443 -7.70 -20.01 -42.12
CA ILE A 443 -8.23 -18.67 -42.34
C ILE A 443 -7.29 -17.97 -43.33
N ASP A 444 -7.85 -17.65 -44.48
CA ASP A 444 -7.31 -16.81 -45.55
C ASP A 444 -7.02 -15.39 -45.02
N ASP A 445 -5.82 -14.88 -45.28
CA ASP A 445 -5.45 -13.50 -45.00
C ASP A 445 -5.06 -12.80 -46.32
N HIS A 446 -6.02 -12.08 -46.90
CA HIS A 446 -5.83 -11.20 -48.05
C HIS A 446 -5.27 -9.85 -47.57
N ARG A 447 -3.96 -9.63 -47.73
CA ARG A 447 -3.33 -8.31 -47.58
C ARG A 447 -3.12 -7.64 -48.93
N ASP A 448 -3.94 -6.65 -49.22
CA ASP A 448 -3.67 -5.63 -50.24
C ASP A 448 -2.68 -4.59 -49.71
N ILE A 449 -1.58 -4.41 -50.44
CA ILE A 449 -0.56 -3.38 -50.22
C ILE A 449 -0.74 -2.32 -51.31
N SER A 450 -1.34 -1.18 -50.95
CA SER A 450 -1.31 0.03 -51.78
C SER A 450 -0.30 1.04 -51.22
N ARG A 451 0.86 1.12 -51.89
CA ARG A 451 1.88 2.16 -51.74
C ARG A 451 1.39 3.44 -52.41
N ALA A 452 1.31 4.54 -51.66
CA ALA A 452 1.29 5.89 -52.22
C ALA A 452 2.56 6.64 -51.78
N ARG A 453 3.50 6.82 -52.72
CA ARG A 453 4.64 7.74 -52.59
C ARG A 453 4.21 9.10 -53.13
N GLY A 454 4.07 10.09 -52.26
CA GLY A 454 4.05 11.50 -52.63
C GLY A 454 5.48 12.07 -52.65
N ARG A 455 5.95 12.45 -53.84
CA ARG A 455 7.10 13.35 -54.04
C ARG A 455 6.55 14.74 -54.34
N HIS A 456 7.04 15.77 -53.67
CA HIS A 456 7.22 17.10 -54.26
C HIS A 456 8.41 17.80 -53.60
N THR A 457 9.40 18.11 -54.43
CA THR A 457 10.38 19.21 -54.28
C THR A 457 10.79 19.58 -55.69
N PHE A 458 10.04 20.51 -56.27
CA PHE A 458 10.43 21.77 -56.93
C PHE A 458 9.24 22.30 -57.71
#